data_AF-A0A5C4U4N5-F1
#
_entry.id   AF-A0A5C4U4N5-F1
#
_cell.length_a   1.000
_cell.length_b   1.000
_cell.length_c   1.000
_cell.angle_alpha   90.00
_cell.angle_beta   90.00
_cell.angle_gamma   90.00
#
_symmetry.space_group_name_H-M   'P 1'
#
loop_
_entity.id
_entity.type
_entity.pdbx_description
1 polymer ?
#
loop_
_entity_poly.entity_id
_entity_poly.type
_entity_poly.pdbx_seq_one_letter_code
_entity_poly.pdbx_strand_id
1 'polypeptide(L)'
;MGSLWFPIALMVCATILCASAIPSAGREKTSHPLVKEKSPVAVWWFLAAALAYAASCVALMLSLSRGWAIGLAFIGLFTGAAGYVAAGGKR
;
A
#
# COMPACT_ATOMS: atom_id res chain seq x y z
N MET A 1 27.02 0.29 -8.34
CA MET A 1 25.85 -0.08 -7.49
C MET A 1 24.71 0.85 -7.89
N GLY A 2 23.61 0.31 -8.43
CA GLY A 2 22.47 1.13 -8.84
C GLY A 2 21.90 1.89 -7.64
N SER A 3 21.48 3.12 -7.86
CA SER A 3 21.02 4.00 -6.79
C SER A 3 19.68 3.52 -6.21
N LEU A 4 19.67 3.13 -4.93
CA LEU A 4 18.46 2.62 -4.24
C LEU A 4 17.49 3.72 -3.82
N TRP A 5 17.83 5.00 -4.01
CA TRP A 5 16.94 6.11 -3.62
C TRP A 5 15.61 6.08 -4.38
N PHE A 6 15.62 5.70 -5.66
CA PHE A 6 14.42 5.66 -6.50
C PHE A 6 13.40 4.62 -6.03
N PRO A 7 13.77 3.34 -5.84
CA PRO A 7 12.83 2.36 -5.30
C PRO A 7 12.39 2.69 -3.87
N ILE A 8 13.25 3.25 -3.03
CA ILE A 8 12.88 3.69 -1.67
C ILE A 8 11.82 4.79 -1.73
N ALA A 9 12.04 5.84 -2.54
CA ALA A 9 11.07 6.91 -2.72
C ALA A 9 9.72 6.39 -3.20
N LEU A 10 9.70 5.47 -4.18
CA LEU A 10 8.47 4.84 -4.66
C LEU A 10 7.74 4.05 -3.55
N MET A 11 8.46 3.25 -2.75
CA MET A 11 7.85 2.49 -1.65
C MET A 11 7.27 3.41 -0.57
N VAL A 12 7.94 4.52 -0.26
CA VAL A 12 7.43 5.53 0.68
C VAL A 12 6.16 6.16 0.14
N CYS A 13 6.13 6.59 -1.12
CA CYS A 13 4.92 7.14 -1.74
C CYS A 13 3.75 6.15 -1.73
N ALA A 14 4.00 4.87 -2.08
CA ALA A 14 2.99 3.82 -2.04
C ALA A 14 2.46 3.58 -0.61
N THR A 15 3.35 3.60 0.39
CA THR A 15 2.98 3.48 1.80
C THR A 15 2.06 4.61 2.22
N ILE A 16 2.40 5.86 1.88
CA ILE A 16 1.59 7.05 2.23
C ILE A 16 0.23 7.01 1.53
N LEU A 17 0.20 6.61 0.26
CA LEU A 17 -1.04 6.48 -0.52
C LEU A 17 -1.98 5.42 0.10
N CYS A 18 -1.45 4.26 0.49
CA CYS A 18 -2.23 3.22 1.17
C CYS A 18 -2.66 3.67 2.57
N ALA A 19 -1.76 4.29 3.35
CA ALA A 19 -2.05 4.73 4.70
C ALA A 19 -3.14 5.83 4.75
N SER A 20 -3.15 6.75 3.79
CA SER A 20 -4.19 7.79 3.67
C SER A 20 -5.55 7.25 3.20
N ALA A 21 -5.57 6.09 2.53
CA ALA A 21 -6.79 5.38 2.19
C ALA A 21 -7.48 4.73 3.41
N ILE A 22 -6.74 4.37 4.47
CA ILE A 22 -7.26 3.73 5.70
C ILE A 22 -8.35 4.59 6.39
N PRO A 23 -8.10 5.84 6.81
CA PRO A 23 -9.11 6.66 7.47
C PRO A 23 -10.26 7.03 6.50
N SER A 24 -9.97 7.09 5.20
CA SER A 24 -10.97 7.36 4.17
C SER A 24 -11.93 6.18 3.99
N ALA A 25 -11.45 4.93 4.01
CA ALA A 25 -12.27 3.72 3.90
C ALA A 25 -13.21 3.49 5.10
N GLY A 26 -12.88 4.06 6.27
CA GLY A 26 -13.72 3.97 7.47
C GLY A 26 -14.83 5.02 7.57
N ARG A 27 -14.79 6.09 6.77
CA ARG A 27 -15.75 7.21 6.83
C ARG A 27 -16.88 7.04 5.82
N GLU A 28 -18.07 7.55 6.15
CA GLU A 28 -19.23 7.54 5.24
C GLU A 28 -19.06 8.45 4.03
N LYS A 29 -18.30 9.55 4.18
CA LYS A 29 -17.98 10.47 3.09
C LYS A 29 -16.53 10.25 2.70
N THR A 30 -16.32 9.64 1.53
CA THR A 30 -14.99 9.34 1.01
C THR A 30 -14.60 10.39 -0.03
N SER A 31 -13.41 10.97 0.10
CA SER A 31 -12.84 11.90 -0.89
C SER A 31 -11.53 11.37 -1.49
N HIS A 32 -11.17 10.13 -1.18
CA HIS A 32 -9.91 9.53 -1.56
C HIS A 32 -10.06 8.74 -2.86
N PRO A 33 -9.18 8.90 -3.86
CA PRO A 33 -9.33 8.27 -5.17
C PRO A 33 -9.32 6.73 -5.11
N LEU A 34 -8.71 6.15 -4.08
CA LEU A 34 -8.71 4.70 -3.85
C LEU A 34 -9.95 4.15 -3.13
N VAL A 35 -10.87 5.02 -2.67
CA VAL A 35 -12.01 4.63 -1.84
C VAL A 35 -13.30 5.24 -2.40
N LYS A 36 -14.09 4.45 -3.12
CA LYS A 36 -15.38 4.88 -3.66
C LYS A 36 -16.53 4.71 -2.66
N GLU A 37 -16.51 3.62 -1.90
CA GLU A 37 -17.55 3.29 -0.92
C GLU A 37 -16.92 2.94 0.44
N LYS A 38 -17.63 3.22 1.54
CA LYS A 38 -17.22 2.84 2.90
C LYS A 38 -17.17 1.32 2.99
N SER A 39 -16.02 0.78 3.37
CA SER A 39 -15.84 -0.66 3.50
C SER A 39 -14.85 -0.98 4.62
N PRO A 40 -15.31 -1.57 5.74
CA PRO A 40 -14.42 -1.93 6.84
C PRO A 40 -13.42 -3.02 6.43
N VAL A 41 -13.76 -3.84 5.44
CA VAL A 41 -12.85 -4.84 4.87
C VAL A 41 -11.72 -4.15 4.10
N ALA A 42 -12.01 -3.08 3.35
CA ALA A 42 -10.99 -2.32 2.63
C ALA A 42 -9.98 -1.66 3.58
N VAL A 43 -10.39 -1.23 4.78
CA VAL A 43 -9.47 -0.69 5.81
C VAL A 43 -8.36 -1.69 6.14
N TRP A 44 -8.71 -2.95 6.38
CA TRP A 44 -7.74 -4.01 6.69
C TRP A 44 -6.81 -4.30 5.50
N TRP A 45 -7.34 -4.33 4.28
CA TRP A 45 -6.53 -4.51 3.08
C TRP A 45 -5.54 -3.37 2.85
N PHE A 46 -5.97 -2.11 3.02
CA PHE A 46 -5.07 -0.95 2.90
C PHE A 46 -4.05 -0.88 4.03
N LEU A 47 -4.42 -1.31 5.24
CA LEU A 47 -3.48 -1.44 6.36
C LEU A 47 -2.39 -2.49 6.05
N ALA A 48 -2.80 -3.67 5.57
CA ALA A 48 -1.86 -4.71 5.16
C ALA A 48 -0.94 -4.24 4.02
N ALA A 49 -1.49 -3.52 3.04
CA ALA A 49 -0.71 -2.94 1.94
C ALA A 49 0.31 -1.91 2.43
N ALA A 50 -0.09 -0.98 3.30
CA ALA A 50 0.79 0.02 3.88
C ALA A 50 1.94 -0.64 4.67
N LEU A 51 1.63 -1.67 5.48
CA LEU A 51 2.65 -2.42 6.21
C LEU A 51 3.60 -3.18 5.28
N ALA A 52 3.10 -3.78 4.21
CA ALA A 52 3.93 -4.50 3.24
C ALA A 52 4.90 -3.55 2.50
N TYR A 53 4.43 -2.37 2.09
CA TYR A 53 5.30 -1.36 1.47
C TYR A 53 6.30 -0.76 2.46
N ALA A 54 5.90 -0.51 3.71
CA ALA A 54 6.81 -0.07 4.76
C ALA A 54 7.90 -1.13 5.03
N ALA A 55 7.51 -2.40 5.14
CA ALA A 55 8.45 -3.51 5.31
C ALA A 55 9.39 -3.67 4.11
N SER A 56 8.90 -3.49 2.88
CA SER A 56 9.73 -3.46 1.68
C SER A 56 10.76 -2.33 1.72
N CYS A 57 10.35 -1.13 2.16
CA CYS A 57 11.24 0.01 2.34
C CYS A 57 12.34 -0.27 3.38
N VAL A 58 11.98 -0.83 4.54
CA VAL A 58 12.93 -1.23 5.57
C VAL A 58 13.89 -2.30 5.06
N ALA A 59 13.39 -3.29 4.29
CA ALA A 59 14.23 -4.32 3.68
C ALA A 59 15.27 -3.72 2.72
N LEU A 60 14.89 -2.71 1.92
CA LEU A 60 15.81 -1.97 1.05
C LEU A 60 16.84 -1.15 1.85
N MET A 61 16.43 -0.50 2.95
CA MET A 61 17.33 0.29 3.80
C MET A 61 18.36 -0.58 4.52
N LEU A 62 17.95 -1.76 4.99
CA LEU A 62 18.84 -2.74 5.63
C LEU A 62 19.70 -3.52 4.63
N SER A 63 19.60 -3.22 3.32
CA SER A 63 20.29 -3.93 2.25
C SER A 63 20.07 -5.46 2.29
N LEU A 64 18.89 -5.89 2.78
CA LEU A 64 18.45 -7.29 2.69
C LEU A 64 18.35 -7.71 1.22
N SER A 65 18.37 -9.02 0.97
CA SER A 65 18.28 -9.57 -0.40
C SER A 65 17.13 -8.91 -1.16
N ARG A 66 17.43 -8.39 -2.36
CA ARG A 66 16.46 -7.65 -3.20
C ARG A 66 15.19 -8.46 -3.46
N GLY A 67 15.28 -9.79 -3.45
CA GLY A 67 14.13 -10.68 -3.59
C GLY A 67 13.06 -10.47 -2.50
N TRP A 68 13.47 -10.20 -1.26
CA TRP A 68 12.52 -9.92 -0.16
C TRP A 68 11.79 -8.60 -0.34
N ALA A 69 12.53 -7.54 -0.70
CA ALA A 69 11.92 -6.24 -0.96
C ALA A 69 10.92 -6.29 -2.12
N ILE A 70 11.30 -6.97 -3.21
CA ILE A 70 10.42 -7.19 -4.37
C ILE A 70 9.19 -8.00 -3.96
N GLY A 71 9.36 -9.11 -3.24
CA GLY A 71 8.25 -9.94 -2.76
C GLY A 71 7.26 -9.16 -1.90
N LEU A 72 7.76 -8.36 -0.95
CA LEU A 72 6.93 -7.51 -0.08
C LEU A 72 6.21 -6.41 -0.88
N ALA A 73 6.87 -5.82 -1.89
CA ALA A 73 6.24 -4.84 -2.76
C ALA A 73 5.07 -5.45 -3.57
N PHE A 74 5.25 -6.67 -4.09
CA PHE A 74 4.17 -7.39 -4.78
C PHE A 74 3.02 -7.72 -3.84
N ILE A 75 3.30 -8.18 -2.62
CA ILE A 75 2.27 -8.41 -1.60
C ILE A 75 1.49 -7.11 -1.33
N GLY A 76 2.19 -5.98 -1.18
CA GLY A 76 1.59 -4.65 -1.05
C GLY A 76 0.71 -4.26 -2.24
N LEU A 77 1.13 -4.62 -3.46
CA LEU A 77 0.37 -4.35 -4.68
C LEU A 77 -0.94 -5.16 -4.71
N PHE A 78 -0.87 -6.47 -4.47
CA PHE A 78 -2.05 -7.34 -4.48
C PHE A 78 -3.03 -7.00 -3.35
N THR A 79 -2.52 -6.73 -2.16
CA THR A 79 -3.35 -6.31 -1.01
C THR A 79 -3.99 -4.94 -1.26
N GLY A 80 -3.25 -3.98 -1.83
CA GLY A 80 -3.79 -2.68 -2.24
C GLY A 80 -4.88 -2.79 -3.31
N ALA A 81 -4.67 -3.65 -4.31
CA ALA A 81 -5.67 -3.93 -5.34
C ALA A 81 -6.93 -4.60 -4.76
N ALA A 82 -6.77 -5.55 -3.85
CA ALA A 82 -7.89 -6.16 -3.12
C ALA A 82 -8.66 -5.13 -2.30
N GLY A 83 -7.95 -4.22 -1.63
CA GLY A 83 -8.54 -3.09 -0.90
C GLY A 83 -9.34 -2.15 -1.80
N TYR A 84 -8.79 -1.80 -2.98
CA TYR A 84 -9.49 -0.99 -3.98
C TYR A 84 -10.79 -1.64 -4.47
N VAL A 85 -10.74 -2.94 -4.77
CA VAL A 85 -11.93 -3.71 -5.16
C VAL A 85 -12.95 -3.75 -4.02
N ALA A 86 -12.50 -4.00 -2.78
CA ALA A 86 -13.34 -4.02 -1.59
C ALA A 86 -13.94 -2.65 -1.26
N ALA A 87 -13.32 -1.56 -1.70
CA ALA A 87 -13.81 -0.19 -1.55
C ALA A 87 -14.69 0.28 -2.72
N GLY A 88 -15.20 -0.63 -3.55
CA GLY A 88 -16.15 -0.32 -4.64
C GLY A 88 -15.50 0.07 -5.97
N GLY A 89 -14.18 -0.11 -6.13
CA GLY A 89 -13.43 0.25 -7.33
C GLY A 89 -13.93 -0.33 -8.65
N LYS A 90 -14.69 -1.43 -8.62
CA LYS A 90 -15.23 -2.16 -9.80
C LYS A 90 -16.54 -1.61 -10.39
N ARG A 91 -17.14 -0.57 -9.79
CA ARG A 91 -18.36 0.07 -10.32
C ARG A 91 -18.03 1.30 -11.16
#